data_AF-A0A935E118-F1
#
_entry.id   AF-A0A935E118-F1
#
_cell.length_a   1.000
_cell.length_b   1.000
_cell.length_c   1.000
_cell.angle_alpha   90.00
_cell.angle_beta   90.00
_cell.angle_gamma   90.00
#
_symmetry.space_group_name_H-M   'P 1'
#
loop_
_entity.id
_entity.type
_entity.pdbx_description
1 polymer ?
#
loop_
_entity_poly.entity_id
_entity_poly.type
_entity_poly.pdbx_seq_one_letter_code
_entity_poly.pdbx_strand_id
1 'polypeptide(L)'
;MPKAWYNIAADLSVPLPPPLHPGTLQPLGPSDLAPIFPNAIIAQEMSTERYIDIPEPVREVLCQWRPSPLFRARRLEKLLGTPAKIYYKYEGVSPAGSHKPNSAVPQAWYNAQEGVKRLSTETGAGQWGSSLAYAGGLFGLDVTVFQVRVSYDQKPYRRALMETWGARCIASPSAENRVWPRRDGPVPGAHWFLGIAISEAVEVAAKNDDTKYALGSVLNHVLLHQTIVAKRPSCRWRWLATIRTWWWAAWGRFQLAGIAFPFIGLQLRGGPNAKKRRIVAIEPSACPSLSRGQYAYDFGDTAHLTPLVKMHTLGSDFTPPGLHAGGLRYHGMAPLVSHAKELGLIEARGVHQTACFEAGDVCPQRGHRSRAGSHPRHPRCHRRGPALQGGRQERDHPVLPVGPRPLRHDFLHQLPVGQADRPTLR
;
A
#
# COMPACT_ATOMS: atom_id res chain seq x y z
N MET A 1 16.29 11.65 -10.33
CA MET A 1 15.69 10.41 -9.81
C MET A 1 16.63 9.78 -8.77
N PRO A 2 16.18 9.11 -7.68
CA PRO A 2 17.07 8.24 -6.89
C PRO A 2 17.73 7.16 -7.76
N LYS A 3 18.95 6.76 -7.42
CA LYS A 3 19.70 5.70 -8.13
C LYS A 3 19.61 4.33 -7.46
N ALA A 4 19.21 4.29 -6.18
CA ALA A 4 19.08 3.08 -5.40
C ALA A 4 17.78 3.11 -4.57
N TRP A 5 17.19 1.95 -4.34
CA TRP A 5 16.20 1.71 -3.30
C TRP A 5 16.87 1.57 -1.93
N TYR A 6 16.13 1.83 -0.86
CA TYR A 6 16.60 1.69 0.51
C TYR A 6 15.95 0.48 1.17
N ASN A 7 16.76 -0.38 1.77
CA ASN A 7 16.32 -1.55 2.52
C ASN A 7 16.42 -1.29 4.03
N ILE A 8 15.30 -1.35 4.73
CA ILE A 8 15.29 -1.15 6.19
C ILE A 8 15.92 -2.34 6.93
N ALA A 9 15.92 -3.54 6.34
CA ALA A 9 16.44 -4.74 6.99
C ALA A 9 17.91 -4.58 7.43
N ALA A 10 18.68 -3.77 6.70
CA ALA A 10 20.07 -3.44 7.01
C ALA A 10 20.28 -2.61 8.29
N ASP A 11 19.23 -1.96 8.81
CA ASP A 11 19.32 -1.02 9.94
C ASP A 11 18.47 -1.44 11.14
N LEU A 12 17.70 -2.53 11.06
CA LEU A 12 16.90 -3.04 12.18
C LEU A 12 17.80 -3.70 13.23
N SER A 13 17.58 -3.38 14.50
CA SER A 13 18.34 -3.95 15.62
C SER A 13 18.04 -5.43 15.87
N VAL A 14 16.81 -5.86 15.58
CA VAL A 14 16.39 -7.26 15.62
C VAL A 14 16.02 -7.63 14.18
N PRO A 15 16.62 -8.70 13.61
CA PRO A 15 16.28 -9.12 12.25
C PRO A 15 14.83 -9.57 12.16
N LEU A 16 14.25 -9.45 10.96
CA LEU A 16 12.92 -9.97 10.69
C LEU A 16 12.95 -11.50 10.83
N PRO A 17 11.96 -12.13 11.50
CA PRO A 17 11.84 -13.58 11.51
C PRO A 17 11.70 -14.13 10.08
N PRO A 18 12.41 -15.24 9.74
CA PRO A 18 12.40 -15.76 8.39
C PRO A 18 11.01 -16.31 8.01
N PRO A 19 10.64 -16.26 6.73
CA PRO A 19 9.43 -16.93 6.27
C PRO A 19 9.59 -18.45 6.39
N LEU A 20 8.49 -19.17 6.66
CA LEU A 20 8.49 -20.62 6.86
C LEU A 20 7.81 -21.32 5.70
N HIS A 21 8.30 -22.51 5.38
CA HIS A 21 7.78 -23.33 4.31
C HIS A 21 6.38 -23.86 4.67
N PRO A 22 5.39 -23.80 3.76
CA PRO A 22 4.00 -24.14 4.06
C PRO A 22 3.81 -25.60 4.53
N GLY A 23 4.56 -26.55 3.96
CA GLY A 23 4.56 -27.95 4.38
C GLY A 23 5.41 -28.28 5.61
N THR A 24 6.73 -27.98 5.57
CA THR A 24 7.68 -28.41 6.62
C THR A 24 7.71 -27.50 7.85
N LEU A 25 7.17 -26.29 7.76
CA LEU A 25 7.24 -25.23 8.78
C LEU A 25 8.68 -24.85 9.18
N GLN A 26 9.68 -25.22 8.38
CA GLN A 26 11.06 -24.80 8.54
C GLN A 26 11.34 -23.51 7.77
N PRO A 27 12.38 -22.73 8.14
CA PRO A 27 12.77 -21.53 7.40
C PRO A 27 13.02 -21.81 5.92
N LEU A 28 12.48 -20.96 5.04
CA LEU A 28 12.61 -21.09 3.60
C LEU A 28 13.99 -20.71 3.10
N GLY A 29 14.46 -21.44 2.09
CA GLY A 29 15.61 -21.09 1.27
C GLY A 29 15.21 -20.42 -0.05
N PRO A 30 16.20 -19.90 -0.81
CA PRO A 30 15.96 -19.33 -2.14
C PRO A 30 15.32 -20.32 -3.13
N SER A 31 15.70 -21.60 -3.05
CA SER A 31 15.21 -22.67 -3.93
C SER A 31 13.70 -22.88 -3.82
N ASP A 32 13.14 -22.68 -2.63
CA ASP A 32 11.72 -22.89 -2.36
C ASP A 32 10.84 -21.79 -3.01
N LEU A 33 11.43 -20.64 -3.33
CA LEU A 33 10.76 -19.51 -3.96
C LEU A 33 10.93 -19.48 -5.48
N ALA A 34 11.91 -20.21 -6.02
CA ALA A 34 12.24 -20.27 -7.46
C ALA A 34 11.07 -20.68 -8.37
N PRO A 35 10.11 -21.54 -7.95
CA PRO A 35 8.93 -21.83 -8.77
C PRO A 35 8.06 -20.59 -9.01
N ILE A 36 8.01 -19.66 -8.03
CA ILE A 36 7.06 -18.55 -8.00
C ILE A 36 7.71 -17.25 -8.49
N PHE A 37 8.97 -17.00 -8.13
CA PHE A 37 9.67 -15.74 -8.39
C PHE A 37 10.94 -15.94 -9.23
N PRO A 38 11.36 -14.92 -10.00
CA PRO A 38 12.68 -14.91 -10.64
C PRO A 38 13.79 -14.71 -9.60
N ASN A 39 15.00 -15.18 -9.92
CA ASN A 39 16.15 -15.17 -9.01
C ASN A 39 16.52 -13.77 -8.51
N ALA A 40 16.44 -12.76 -9.37
CA ALA A 40 16.73 -11.37 -9.00
C ALA A 40 15.75 -10.83 -7.95
N ILE A 41 14.48 -11.24 -7.98
CA ILE A 41 13.49 -10.86 -6.97
C ILE A 41 13.72 -11.63 -5.67
N ILE A 42 14.08 -12.91 -5.75
CA ILE A 42 14.43 -13.72 -4.58
C ILE A 42 15.65 -13.13 -3.86
N ALA A 43 16.68 -12.74 -4.61
CA ALA A 43 17.87 -12.09 -4.07
C ALA A 43 17.53 -10.80 -3.31
N GLN A 44 16.59 -10.00 -3.81
CA GLN A 44 16.14 -8.79 -3.11
C GLN A 44 15.32 -9.10 -1.87
N GLU A 45 14.46 -10.11 -1.91
CA GLU A 45 13.65 -10.52 -0.76
C GLU A 45 14.53 -10.90 0.43
N MET A 46 15.62 -11.63 0.15
CA MET A 46 16.56 -12.13 1.16
C MET A 46 17.71 -11.16 1.47
N SER A 47 17.80 -10.02 0.78
CA SER A 47 18.91 -9.09 0.92
C SER A 47 18.89 -8.37 2.27
N THR A 48 20.08 -8.25 2.86
CA THR A 48 20.38 -7.38 4.01
C THR A 48 21.20 -6.15 3.60
N GLU A 49 21.46 -5.96 2.29
CA GLU A 49 22.15 -4.78 1.80
C GLU A 49 21.27 -3.54 1.95
N ARG A 50 21.85 -2.45 2.44
CA ARG A 50 21.13 -1.20 2.74
C ARG A 50 20.59 -0.50 1.49
N TYR A 51 21.33 -0.58 0.39
CA TYR A 51 20.99 0.08 -0.86
C TYR A 51 21.10 -0.92 -1.99
N ILE A 52 20.03 -1.04 -2.76
CA ILE A 52 19.98 -1.88 -3.94
C ILE A 52 19.79 -0.95 -5.13
N ASP A 53 20.72 -1.02 -6.09
CA ASP A 53 20.69 -0.13 -7.24
C ASP A 53 19.46 -0.37 -8.11
N ILE A 54 18.91 0.73 -8.63
CA ILE A 54 17.78 0.69 -9.55
C ILE A 54 18.36 0.59 -10.96
N PRO A 55 18.08 -0.49 -11.71
CA PRO A 55 18.56 -0.65 -13.08
C PRO A 55 18.16 0.54 -13.96
N GLU A 56 19.04 0.94 -14.89
CA GLU A 56 18.76 2.11 -15.74
C GLU A 56 17.46 1.97 -16.56
N PRO A 57 17.14 0.81 -17.18
CA PRO A 57 15.86 0.66 -17.90
C PRO A 57 14.63 0.84 -17.00
N VAL A 58 14.71 0.38 -15.75
CA VAL A 58 13.66 0.61 -14.75
C VAL A 58 13.54 2.09 -14.42
N ARG A 59 14.67 2.79 -14.26
CA ARG A 59 14.67 4.24 -14.00
C ARG A 59 14.11 5.05 -15.15
N GLU A 60 14.42 4.69 -16.39
CA GLU A 60 13.90 5.35 -17.60
C GLU A 60 12.37 5.32 -17.63
N VAL A 61 11.77 4.16 -17.36
CA VAL A 61 10.32 4.02 -17.25
C VAL A 61 9.77 4.85 -16.08
N LEU A 62 10.35 4.72 -14.89
CA LEU A 62 9.86 5.43 -13.70
C LEU A 62 9.96 6.96 -13.85
N CYS A 63 10.94 7.48 -14.59
CA CYS A 63 11.11 8.91 -14.85
C CYS A 63 9.90 9.56 -15.57
N GLN A 64 9.05 8.77 -16.23
CA GLN A 64 7.84 9.30 -16.89
C GLN A 64 6.86 9.96 -15.91
N TRP A 65 6.81 9.53 -14.64
CA TRP A 65 5.96 10.14 -13.61
C TRP A 65 6.70 10.46 -12.30
N ARG A 66 7.99 10.13 -12.21
CA ARG A 66 8.82 10.40 -11.04
C ARG A 66 9.77 11.58 -11.28
N PRO A 67 10.04 12.39 -10.25
CA PRO A 67 9.51 12.31 -8.89
C PRO A 67 8.06 12.80 -8.82
N SER A 68 7.23 12.09 -8.06
CA SER A 68 5.86 12.54 -7.79
C SER A 68 5.84 13.86 -7.01
N PRO A 69 4.82 14.70 -7.17
CA PRO A 69 4.76 16.00 -6.51
C PRO A 69 4.52 15.86 -5.00
N LEU A 70 5.10 16.79 -4.24
CA LEU A 70 4.84 16.99 -2.82
C LEU A 70 4.15 18.33 -2.65
N PHE A 71 2.88 18.29 -2.25
CA PHE A 71 2.02 19.46 -2.12
C PHE A 71 1.90 19.88 -0.66
N ARG A 72 1.68 21.18 -0.44
CA ARG A 72 1.29 21.72 0.86
C ARG A 72 -0.21 22.05 0.82
N ALA A 73 -1.00 21.45 1.70
CA ALA A 73 -2.44 21.59 1.74
C ALA A 73 -2.88 22.87 2.48
N ARG A 74 -2.43 24.05 2.04
CA ARG A 74 -2.68 25.35 2.72
C ARG A 74 -4.16 25.65 2.99
N ARG A 75 -5.05 25.22 2.08
CA ARG A 75 -6.50 25.40 2.26
C ARG A 75 -7.06 24.51 3.36
N LEU A 76 -6.57 23.27 3.46
CA LEU A 76 -6.90 22.37 4.56
C LEU A 76 -6.36 22.92 5.89
N GLU A 77 -5.13 23.44 5.90
CA GLU A 77 -4.55 24.12 7.07
C GLU A 77 -5.48 25.25 7.56
N LYS A 78 -5.90 26.15 6.64
CA LYS A 78 -6.83 27.25 6.94
C LYS A 78 -8.18 26.76 7.43
N LEU A 79 -8.73 25.71 6.79
CA LEU A 79 -10.04 25.17 7.15
C LEU A 79 -10.04 24.58 8.57
N LEU A 80 -8.97 23.89 8.95
CA LEU A 80 -8.82 23.28 10.27
C LEU A 80 -8.43 24.30 11.34
N GLY A 81 -8.13 25.55 10.97
CA GLY A 81 -7.57 26.55 11.88
C GLY A 81 -6.27 26.09 12.53
N THR A 82 -5.53 25.18 11.89
CA THR A 82 -4.37 24.53 12.53
C THR A 82 -3.08 25.28 12.23
N PRO A 83 -2.18 25.44 13.23
CA PRO A 83 -0.83 25.93 12.98
C PRO A 83 0.05 24.86 12.30
N ALA A 84 -0.40 23.60 12.24
CA ALA A 84 0.32 22.52 11.59
C ALA A 84 0.43 22.74 10.09
N LYS A 85 1.59 22.41 9.53
CA LYS A 85 1.82 22.45 8.08
C LYS A 85 1.56 21.07 7.52
N ILE A 86 0.58 20.95 6.62
CA ILE A 86 0.11 19.66 6.10
C ILE A 86 0.70 19.46 4.72
N TYR A 87 1.43 18.37 4.55
CA TYR A 87 2.00 17.96 3.26
C TYR A 87 1.48 16.60 2.85
N TYR A 88 1.25 16.41 1.55
CA TYR A 88 0.92 15.10 0.99
C TYR A 88 1.73 14.81 -0.26
N LYS A 89 2.24 13.59 -0.32
CA LYS A 89 2.99 13.05 -1.45
C LYS A 89 1.98 12.41 -2.40
N TYR A 90 1.78 13.00 -3.57
CA TYR A 90 0.72 12.58 -4.49
C TYR A 90 1.24 11.52 -5.48
N GLU A 91 1.07 10.25 -5.11
CA GLU A 91 1.46 9.10 -5.95
C GLU A 91 0.43 8.76 -7.05
N GLY A 92 -0.65 9.54 -7.18
CA GLY A 92 -1.68 9.32 -8.20
C GLY A 92 -1.29 9.75 -9.62
N VAL A 93 -0.06 10.25 -9.81
CA VAL A 93 0.44 10.74 -11.12
C VAL A 93 0.92 9.64 -12.06
N SER A 94 0.99 8.39 -11.59
CA SER A 94 1.42 7.29 -12.45
C SER A 94 0.33 6.91 -13.46
N PRO A 95 0.67 6.20 -14.55
CA PRO A 95 -0.31 5.77 -15.56
C PRO A 95 -1.50 4.98 -14.97
N ALA A 96 -1.26 4.15 -13.95
CA ALA A 96 -2.32 3.39 -13.26
C ALA A 96 -3.05 4.18 -12.15
N GLY A 97 -2.62 5.41 -11.86
CA GLY A 97 -3.22 6.30 -10.87
C GLY A 97 -2.90 5.93 -9.42
N SER A 98 -1.76 5.27 -9.15
CA SER A 98 -1.35 4.89 -7.79
C SER A 98 0.16 4.68 -7.62
N HIS A 99 0.63 4.34 -6.43
CA HIS A 99 2.04 4.01 -6.16
C HIS A 99 2.47 2.63 -6.67
N LYS A 100 1.52 1.78 -7.10
CA LYS A 100 1.81 0.38 -7.44
C LYS A 100 2.76 0.17 -8.63
N PRO A 101 2.79 1.02 -9.68
CA PRO A 101 3.80 0.93 -10.73
C PRO A 101 5.25 1.02 -10.23
N ASN A 102 5.49 1.60 -9.05
CA ASN A 102 6.83 1.64 -8.45
C ASN A 102 7.42 0.23 -8.23
N SER A 103 6.57 -0.78 -8.00
CA SER A 103 6.99 -2.19 -7.85
C SER A 103 6.62 -3.05 -9.07
N ALA A 104 5.55 -2.72 -9.79
CA ALA A 104 5.17 -3.47 -10.99
C ALA A 104 6.24 -3.39 -12.09
N VAL A 105 6.80 -2.20 -12.33
CA VAL A 105 7.84 -1.97 -13.34
C VAL A 105 9.11 -2.79 -13.07
N PRO A 106 9.76 -2.70 -11.90
CA PRO A 106 10.94 -3.52 -11.63
C PRO A 106 10.62 -5.01 -11.69
N GLN A 107 9.49 -5.46 -11.12
CA GLN A 107 9.11 -6.89 -11.18
C GLN A 107 8.96 -7.37 -12.62
N ALA A 108 8.24 -6.64 -13.47
CA ALA A 108 8.10 -7.00 -14.88
C ALA A 108 9.46 -6.98 -15.61
N TRP A 109 10.31 -5.99 -15.34
CA TRP A 109 11.64 -5.92 -15.93
C TRP A 109 12.52 -7.11 -15.55
N TYR A 110 12.64 -7.44 -14.25
CA TYR A 110 13.46 -8.58 -13.79
C TYR A 110 12.97 -9.91 -14.37
N ASN A 111 11.65 -10.12 -14.44
CA ASN A 111 11.08 -11.30 -15.07
C ASN A 111 11.43 -11.38 -16.57
N ALA A 112 11.29 -10.28 -17.30
CA ALA A 112 11.64 -10.24 -18.72
C ALA A 112 13.14 -10.49 -18.96
N GLN A 113 14.02 -9.99 -18.09
CA GLN A 113 15.46 -10.24 -18.18
C GLN A 113 15.82 -11.72 -17.93
N GLU A 114 15.05 -12.41 -17.10
CA GLU A 114 15.22 -13.85 -16.84
C GLU A 114 14.46 -14.74 -17.84
N GLY A 115 13.94 -14.17 -18.93
CA GLY A 115 13.32 -14.92 -20.02
C GLY A 115 11.90 -15.41 -19.76
N VAL A 116 11.29 -15.01 -18.64
CA VAL A 116 9.88 -15.28 -18.32
C VAL A 116 8.98 -14.75 -19.42
N LYS A 117 7.92 -15.49 -19.77
CA LYS A 117 7.00 -15.12 -20.86
C LYS A 117 5.70 -14.53 -20.32
N ARG A 118 5.25 -15.03 -19.17
CA ARG A 118 3.97 -14.66 -18.58
C ARG A 118 4.09 -14.31 -17.10
N LEU A 119 3.29 -13.34 -16.68
CA LEU A 119 3.06 -13.02 -15.29
C LEU A 119 1.63 -13.40 -14.90
N SER A 120 1.49 -14.14 -13.81
CA SER A 120 0.21 -14.29 -13.12
C SER A 120 0.14 -13.34 -11.93
N THR A 121 -1.05 -12.84 -11.62
CA THR A 121 -1.26 -12.01 -10.43
C THR A 121 -2.71 -11.98 -9.97
N GLU A 122 -2.94 -11.55 -8.74
CA GLU A 122 -4.25 -11.29 -8.17
C GLU A 122 -4.66 -9.82 -8.29
N THR A 123 -5.96 -9.51 -8.21
CA THR A 123 -6.38 -8.16 -7.87
C THR A 123 -7.75 -8.09 -7.23
N GLY A 124 -7.93 -7.21 -6.24
CA GLY A 124 -9.26 -6.86 -5.73
C GLY A 124 -9.89 -5.78 -6.60
N ALA A 125 -9.71 -4.52 -6.18
CA ALA A 125 -10.28 -3.36 -6.88
C ALA A 125 -9.65 -3.05 -8.26
N GLY A 126 -8.61 -3.79 -8.70
CA GLY A 126 -7.98 -3.61 -10.01
C GLY A 126 -6.71 -2.75 -10.04
N GLN A 127 -6.40 -2.01 -8.96
CA GLN A 127 -5.22 -1.11 -8.93
C GLN A 127 -3.89 -1.84 -9.21
N TRP A 128 -3.72 -3.04 -8.65
CA TRP A 128 -2.50 -3.82 -8.84
C TRP A 128 -2.44 -4.44 -10.23
N GLY A 129 -3.51 -5.13 -10.64
CA GLY A 129 -3.61 -5.69 -11.98
C GLY A 129 -3.42 -4.64 -13.07
N SER A 130 -3.99 -3.43 -12.94
CA SER A 130 -3.74 -2.31 -13.85
C SER A 130 -2.25 -1.94 -13.90
N SER A 131 -1.57 -1.89 -12.75
CA SER A 131 -0.16 -1.52 -12.71
C SER A 131 0.75 -2.58 -13.34
N LEU A 132 0.41 -3.85 -13.14
CA LEU A 132 1.15 -4.97 -13.72
C LEU A 132 0.87 -5.13 -15.21
N ALA A 133 -0.37 -4.96 -15.65
CA ALA A 133 -0.74 -4.95 -17.07
C ALA A 133 0.05 -3.88 -17.84
N TYR A 134 0.10 -2.66 -17.31
CA TYR A 134 0.93 -1.58 -17.85
C TYR A 134 2.41 -1.99 -17.94
N ALA A 135 2.97 -2.53 -16.85
CA ALA A 135 4.38 -2.91 -16.81
C ALA A 135 4.70 -4.10 -17.73
N GLY A 136 3.82 -5.10 -17.81
CA GLY A 136 3.97 -6.25 -18.71
C GLY A 136 3.98 -5.83 -20.16
N GLY A 137 3.07 -4.94 -20.57
CA GLY A 137 3.05 -4.38 -21.93
C GLY A 137 4.32 -3.64 -22.31
N LEU A 138 4.99 -2.95 -21.37
CA LEU A 138 6.27 -2.28 -21.62
C LEU A 138 7.43 -3.24 -21.88
N PHE A 139 7.39 -4.44 -21.30
CA PHE A 139 8.48 -5.41 -21.35
C PHE A 139 8.12 -6.69 -22.13
N GLY A 140 7.02 -6.67 -22.88
CA GLY A 140 6.61 -7.78 -23.74
C GLY A 140 6.20 -9.05 -22.97
N LEU A 141 5.65 -8.91 -21.77
CA LEU A 141 5.16 -10.01 -20.96
C LEU A 141 3.64 -10.14 -21.07
N ASP A 142 3.16 -11.36 -21.26
CA ASP A 142 1.74 -11.67 -21.10
C ASP A 142 1.35 -11.50 -19.62
N VAL A 143 0.23 -10.86 -19.33
CA VAL A 143 -0.24 -10.69 -17.94
C VAL A 143 -1.62 -11.31 -17.76
N THR A 144 -1.73 -12.32 -16.90
CA THR A 144 -2.99 -12.91 -16.47
C THR A 144 -3.35 -12.41 -15.07
N VAL A 145 -4.49 -11.75 -14.94
CA VAL A 145 -4.97 -11.15 -13.69
C VAL A 145 -6.20 -11.89 -13.17
N PHE A 146 -6.09 -12.52 -12.01
CA PHE A 146 -7.20 -13.09 -11.25
C PHE A 146 -7.87 -12.00 -10.42
N GLN A 147 -8.98 -11.45 -10.92
CA GLN A 147 -9.71 -10.39 -10.26
C GLN A 147 -10.86 -10.93 -9.41
N VAL A 148 -10.93 -10.55 -8.13
CA VAL A 148 -12.01 -10.94 -7.22
C VAL A 148 -13.39 -10.70 -7.85
N ARG A 149 -14.23 -11.73 -7.95
CA ARG A 149 -15.49 -11.79 -8.73
C ARG A 149 -16.35 -10.55 -8.56
N VAL A 150 -16.66 -10.18 -7.33
CA VAL A 150 -17.53 -9.02 -7.08
C VAL A 150 -16.92 -7.70 -7.55
N SER A 151 -15.60 -7.56 -7.50
CA SER A 151 -14.91 -6.39 -8.03
C SER A 151 -14.80 -6.45 -9.56
N TYR A 152 -14.69 -7.64 -10.14
CA TYR A 152 -14.76 -7.83 -11.58
C TYR A 152 -16.10 -7.37 -12.14
N ASP A 153 -17.20 -7.70 -11.46
CA ASP A 153 -18.56 -7.35 -11.87
C ASP A 153 -18.89 -5.86 -11.58
N GLN A 154 -18.55 -5.37 -10.39
CA GLN A 154 -18.89 -4.00 -9.96
C GLN A 154 -17.93 -2.92 -10.46
N LYS A 155 -16.69 -3.28 -10.85
CA LYS A 155 -15.65 -2.31 -11.28
C LYS A 155 -15.14 -2.60 -12.70
N PRO A 156 -16.02 -2.62 -13.72
CA PRO A 156 -15.65 -2.99 -15.08
C PRO A 156 -14.62 -2.02 -15.70
N TYR A 157 -14.60 -0.75 -15.29
CA TYR A 157 -13.64 0.22 -15.82
C TYR A 157 -12.18 -0.12 -15.52
N ARG A 158 -11.90 -0.75 -14.37
CA ARG A 158 -10.54 -1.19 -14.03
C ARG A 158 -10.14 -2.41 -14.85
N ARG A 159 -11.09 -3.29 -15.14
CA ARG A 159 -10.90 -4.41 -16.08
C ARG A 159 -10.60 -3.90 -17.48
N ALA A 160 -11.43 -3.00 -18.01
CA ALA A 160 -11.21 -2.40 -19.33
C ALA A 160 -9.83 -1.73 -19.44
N LEU A 161 -9.37 -1.06 -18.38
CA LEU A 161 -8.01 -0.48 -18.33
C LEU A 161 -6.90 -1.56 -18.40
N MET A 162 -7.06 -2.68 -17.69
CA MET A 162 -6.13 -3.80 -17.73
C MET A 162 -6.08 -4.43 -19.14
N GLU A 163 -7.24 -4.69 -19.73
CA GLU A 163 -7.38 -5.29 -21.06
C GLU A 163 -6.84 -4.36 -22.16
N THR A 164 -7.00 -3.03 -22.01
CA THR A 164 -6.40 -2.04 -22.92
C THR A 164 -4.88 -2.11 -22.94
N TRP A 165 -4.25 -2.54 -21.83
CA TRP A 165 -2.81 -2.79 -21.75
C TRP A 165 -2.41 -4.23 -22.07
N GLY A 166 -3.32 -5.03 -22.63
CA GLY A 166 -3.04 -6.38 -23.11
C GLY A 166 -3.14 -7.49 -22.05
N ALA A 167 -3.58 -7.18 -20.82
CA ALA A 167 -3.77 -8.21 -19.81
C ALA A 167 -5.06 -9.00 -20.02
N ARG A 168 -5.01 -10.31 -19.74
CA ARG A 168 -6.19 -11.18 -19.64
C ARG A 168 -6.73 -11.14 -18.21
N CYS A 169 -7.97 -10.67 -18.04
CA CYS A 169 -8.62 -10.66 -16.73
C CYS A 169 -9.55 -11.87 -16.56
N ILE A 170 -9.34 -12.62 -15.49
CA ILE A 170 -10.14 -13.80 -15.11
C ILE A 170 -10.82 -13.48 -13.78
N ALA A 171 -12.12 -13.68 -13.71
CA ALA A 171 -12.84 -13.47 -12.47
C ALA A 171 -12.63 -14.65 -11.50
N SER A 172 -12.21 -14.35 -10.28
CA SER A 172 -11.86 -15.29 -9.21
C SER A 172 -12.97 -15.40 -8.16
N PRO A 173 -13.42 -16.61 -7.76
CA PRO A 173 -12.90 -17.92 -8.17
C PRO A 173 -13.18 -18.20 -9.66
N SER A 174 -12.20 -18.75 -10.38
CA SER A 174 -12.33 -19.12 -11.79
C SER A 174 -12.81 -20.56 -11.95
N ALA A 175 -13.41 -20.87 -13.11
CA ALA A 175 -13.71 -22.26 -13.49
C ALA A 175 -12.49 -22.98 -14.09
N GLU A 176 -11.49 -22.22 -14.53
CA GLU A 176 -10.32 -22.71 -15.25
C GLU A 176 -9.29 -23.32 -14.29
N ASN A 177 -9.13 -22.75 -13.09
CA ASN A 177 -8.15 -23.20 -12.11
C ASN A 177 -8.83 -23.70 -10.83
N ARG A 178 -8.52 -24.96 -10.45
CA ARG A 178 -9.18 -25.66 -9.34
C ARG A 178 -8.35 -25.54 -8.05
N VAL A 179 -8.12 -24.31 -7.60
CA VAL A 179 -7.13 -24.01 -6.54
C VAL A 179 -7.68 -24.18 -5.13
N TRP A 180 -8.67 -25.04 -4.98
CA TRP A 180 -9.25 -25.39 -3.71
C TRP A 180 -9.66 -26.86 -3.73
N PRO A 181 -9.36 -27.65 -2.69
CA PRO A 181 -9.80 -29.03 -2.65
C PRO A 181 -11.32 -29.03 -2.69
N ARG A 182 -11.88 -29.93 -3.52
CA ARG A 182 -13.29 -30.36 -3.55
C ARG A 182 -14.05 -29.96 -2.28
N ARG A 183 -14.62 -28.75 -2.26
CA ARG A 183 -15.81 -28.48 -1.49
C ARG A 183 -16.91 -28.55 -2.53
N ASP A 184 -17.66 -29.63 -2.50
CA ASP A 184 -18.88 -29.74 -3.29
C ASP A 184 -19.83 -28.64 -2.80
N GLY A 185 -19.92 -27.55 -3.58
CA GLY A 185 -20.85 -26.46 -3.34
C GLY A 185 -20.22 -25.06 -3.25
N PRO A 186 -21.01 -24.01 -3.53
CA PRO A 186 -20.57 -22.63 -3.41
C PRO A 186 -20.22 -22.30 -1.95
N VAL A 187 -19.00 -21.82 -1.69
CA VAL A 187 -18.66 -21.24 -0.38
C VAL A 187 -19.39 -19.89 -0.27
N PRO A 188 -20.29 -19.71 0.72
CA PRO A 188 -20.97 -18.43 0.91
C PRO A 188 -19.95 -17.30 1.09
N GLY A 189 -20.04 -16.27 0.25
CA GLY A 189 -19.11 -15.13 0.28
C GLY A 189 -17.81 -15.30 -0.51
N ALA A 190 -17.54 -16.45 -1.16
CA ALA A 190 -16.31 -16.71 -1.95
C ALA A 190 -15.95 -15.60 -2.96
N HIS A 191 -16.95 -14.90 -3.45
CA HIS A 191 -16.82 -13.78 -4.39
C HIS A 191 -16.12 -12.54 -3.82
N TRP A 192 -15.83 -12.49 -2.51
CA TRP A 192 -15.15 -11.35 -1.84
C TRP A 192 -13.67 -11.59 -1.52
N PHE A 193 -13.16 -12.81 -1.65
CA PHE A 193 -11.85 -13.18 -1.09
C PHE A 193 -10.71 -12.84 -2.04
N LEU A 194 -9.82 -11.94 -1.59
CA LEU A 194 -8.55 -11.72 -2.26
C LEU A 194 -7.63 -12.94 -2.14
N GLY A 195 -7.70 -13.66 -1.02
CA GLY A 195 -6.85 -14.83 -0.78
C GLY A 195 -7.05 -15.95 -1.79
N ILE A 196 -8.28 -16.19 -2.27
CA ILE A 196 -8.54 -17.17 -3.34
C ILE A 196 -7.87 -16.74 -4.65
N ALA A 197 -7.98 -15.46 -5.02
CA ALA A 197 -7.34 -14.94 -6.22
C ALA A 197 -5.80 -15.03 -6.16
N ILE A 198 -5.21 -14.86 -4.96
CA ILE A 198 -3.78 -15.10 -4.72
C ILE A 198 -3.45 -16.57 -4.98
N SER A 199 -4.20 -17.49 -4.36
CA SER A 199 -3.96 -18.92 -4.53
C SER A 199 -4.03 -19.31 -6.01
N GLU A 200 -5.06 -18.85 -6.76
CA GLU A 200 -5.18 -19.12 -8.19
C GLU A 200 -3.98 -18.61 -9.02
N ALA A 201 -3.51 -17.40 -8.73
CA ALA A 201 -2.37 -16.83 -9.41
C ALA A 201 -1.07 -17.60 -9.11
N VAL A 202 -0.87 -17.99 -7.84
CA VAL A 202 0.30 -18.76 -7.39
C VAL A 202 0.32 -20.15 -7.99
N GLU A 203 -0.82 -20.85 -8.05
CA GLU A 203 -0.89 -22.18 -8.64
C GLU A 203 -0.55 -22.16 -10.13
N VAL A 204 -1.03 -21.16 -10.88
CA VAL A 204 -0.68 -21.00 -12.30
C VAL A 204 0.82 -20.77 -12.48
N ALA A 205 1.45 -19.96 -11.63
CA ALA A 205 2.91 -19.77 -11.70
C ALA A 205 3.67 -21.05 -11.33
N ALA A 206 3.26 -21.75 -10.27
CA ALA A 206 3.94 -22.95 -9.80
C ALA A 206 3.85 -24.13 -10.78
N LYS A 207 2.82 -24.18 -11.63
CA LYS A 207 2.60 -25.26 -12.61
C LYS A 207 3.24 -25.03 -13.97
N ASN A 208 3.65 -23.79 -14.29
CA ASN A 208 4.11 -23.42 -15.63
C ASN A 208 5.49 -22.78 -15.55
N ASP A 209 6.51 -23.42 -16.13
CA ASP A 209 7.90 -22.93 -16.08
C ASP A 209 8.10 -21.58 -16.79
N ASP A 210 7.23 -21.24 -17.74
CA ASP A 210 7.25 -19.98 -18.50
C ASP A 210 6.57 -18.81 -17.75
N THR A 211 5.95 -19.08 -16.60
CA THR A 211 5.08 -18.16 -15.88
C THR A 211 5.63 -17.91 -14.47
N LYS A 212 5.65 -16.64 -14.06
CA LYS A 212 5.98 -16.26 -12.67
C LYS A 212 4.86 -15.44 -12.05
N TYR A 213 4.78 -15.51 -10.73
CA TYR A 213 3.82 -14.72 -9.98
C TYR A 213 4.43 -13.38 -9.62
N ALA A 214 3.71 -12.30 -9.90
CA ALA A 214 4.09 -10.96 -9.46
C ALA A 214 3.16 -10.49 -8.35
N LEU A 215 3.72 -10.04 -7.24
CA LEU A 215 2.99 -9.75 -6.02
C LEU A 215 2.89 -8.24 -5.77
N GLY A 216 1.70 -7.76 -5.40
CA GLY A 216 1.39 -6.33 -5.30
C GLY A 216 1.55 -5.69 -3.92
N SER A 217 1.93 -6.44 -2.89
CA SER A 217 1.93 -6.02 -1.48
C SER A 217 2.90 -6.84 -0.60
N VAL A 218 2.83 -6.72 0.73
CA VAL A 218 3.40 -7.63 1.76
C VAL A 218 4.93 -7.82 1.79
N LEU A 219 5.54 -8.43 0.77
CA LEU A 219 6.91 -8.93 0.77
C LEU A 219 7.98 -7.81 0.71
N ASN A 220 9.19 -8.11 1.20
CA ASN A 220 10.27 -7.14 1.36
C ASN A 220 10.62 -6.42 0.05
N HIS A 221 10.81 -7.14 -1.05
CA HIS A 221 11.16 -6.52 -2.34
C HIS A 221 10.10 -5.51 -2.81
N VAL A 222 8.82 -5.72 -2.51
CA VAL A 222 7.76 -4.75 -2.80
C VAL A 222 7.94 -3.48 -1.99
N LEU A 223 8.23 -3.59 -0.70
CA LEU A 223 8.46 -2.45 0.19
C LEU A 223 9.75 -1.70 -0.18
N LEU A 224 10.80 -2.44 -0.53
CA LEU A 224 12.06 -1.93 -1.08
C LEU A 224 11.79 -1.06 -2.30
N HIS A 225 11.09 -1.57 -3.32
CA HIS A 225 10.77 -0.82 -4.54
C HIS A 225 10.00 0.48 -4.24
N GLN A 226 9.12 0.46 -3.23
CA GLN A 226 8.35 1.64 -2.83
C GLN A 226 9.21 2.72 -2.16
N THR A 227 10.41 2.43 -1.66
CA THR A 227 11.26 3.43 -1.00
C THR A 227 11.70 4.57 -1.93
N ILE A 228 11.52 4.39 -3.23
CA ILE A 228 11.69 5.44 -4.24
C ILE A 228 10.72 6.61 -4.07
N VAL A 229 9.63 6.45 -3.31
CA VAL A 229 8.71 7.52 -2.92
C VAL A 229 9.43 8.56 -2.05
N ALA A 230 10.24 8.10 -1.10
CA ALA A 230 11.09 8.95 -0.30
C ALA A 230 12.34 9.34 -1.10
N LYS A 231 12.28 10.50 -1.74
CA LYS A 231 13.43 11.07 -2.44
C LYS A 231 14.59 11.28 -1.44
N ARG A 232 15.84 11.03 -1.86
CA ARG A 232 17.02 11.64 -1.20
C ARG A 232 16.77 13.16 -1.08
N PRO A 233 17.13 13.82 0.03
CA PRO A 233 16.61 15.15 0.33
C PRO A 233 17.04 16.18 -0.72
N SER A 234 16.19 16.46 -1.70
CA SER A 234 16.26 17.70 -2.48
C SER A 234 16.03 18.90 -1.55
N CYS A 235 16.39 20.11 -1.96
CA CYS A 235 16.28 21.33 -1.13
C CYS A 235 14.93 21.49 -0.40
N ARG A 236 13.81 21.06 -1.01
CA ARG A 236 12.48 21.06 -0.36
C ARG A 236 12.36 20.07 0.82
N TRP A 237 12.97 18.90 0.71
CA TRP A 237 13.02 17.89 1.78
C TRP A 237 14.08 18.22 2.84
N ARG A 238 15.16 18.94 2.50
CA ARG A 238 16.08 19.50 3.52
C ARG A 238 15.31 20.39 4.49
N TRP A 239 14.43 21.26 3.98
CA TRP A 239 13.55 22.05 4.84
C TRP A 239 12.59 21.17 5.67
N LEU A 240 12.01 20.12 5.09
CA LEU A 240 11.17 19.18 5.84
C LEU A 240 11.97 18.42 6.93
N ALA A 241 13.22 18.05 6.67
CA ALA A 241 14.13 17.46 7.65
C ALA A 241 14.51 18.44 8.78
N THR A 242 14.36 19.76 8.59
CA THR A 242 14.54 20.74 9.69
C THR A 242 13.36 20.78 10.65
N ILE A 243 12.15 20.36 10.23
CA ILE A 243 10.95 20.37 11.08
C ILE A 243 11.06 19.31 12.18
N ARG A 244 10.85 19.75 13.42
CA ARG A 244 11.14 19.02 14.66
C ARG A 244 10.16 17.88 14.96
N THR A 245 8.94 17.94 14.44
CA THR A 245 7.91 16.91 14.64
C THR A 245 7.20 16.59 13.34
N TRP A 246 7.24 15.31 12.96
CA TRP A 246 6.49 14.76 11.83
C TRP A 246 5.39 13.85 12.35
N TRP A 247 4.22 13.93 11.74
CA TRP A 247 3.15 12.96 11.85
C TRP A 247 2.91 12.41 10.45
N TRP A 248 3.35 11.18 10.21
CA TRP A 248 3.02 10.48 8.97
C TRP A 248 1.74 9.72 9.19
N ALA A 249 0.65 10.19 8.60
CA ALA A 249 -0.55 9.38 8.42
C ALA A 249 -0.48 8.81 6.99
N ALA A 250 -0.21 7.51 6.89
CA ALA A 250 -0.30 6.80 5.62
C ALA A 250 -1.19 5.58 5.79
N TRP A 251 -1.90 5.23 4.73
CA TRP A 251 -2.69 4.01 4.69
C TRP A 251 -1.77 2.82 4.96
N GLY A 252 -2.11 2.04 5.99
CA GLY A 252 -1.20 1.25 6.81
C GLY A 252 -0.53 0.05 6.14
N ARG A 253 -0.53 -0.05 4.81
CA ARG A 253 0.10 -1.14 4.06
C ARG A 253 1.47 -0.73 3.50
N PHE A 254 1.99 -1.47 2.53
CA PHE A 254 3.30 -1.28 1.90
C PHE A 254 3.59 0.15 1.36
N GLN A 255 2.59 0.98 1.07
CA GLN A 255 2.81 2.40 0.74
C GLN A 255 3.46 3.18 1.90
N LEU A 256 3.09 2.87 3.15
CA LEU A 256 3.69 3.49 4.33
C LEU A 256 5.20 3.25 4.33
N ALA A 257 5.63 2.01 4.06
CA ALA A 257 7.05 1.64 4.01
C ALA A 257 7.85 2.50 3.03
N GLY A 258 7.29 2.73 1.83
CA GLY A 258 7.97 3.53 0.80
C GLY A 258 8.30 4.97 1.20
N ILE A 259 7.53 5.53 2.12
CA ILE A 259 7.79 6.86 2.67
C ILE A 259 8.56 6.74 3.99
N ALA A 260 8.08 5.92 4.92
CA ALA A 260 8.52 5.88 6.30
C ALA A 260 9.89 5.24 6.48
N PHE A 261 10.17 4.13 5.79
CA PHE A 261 11.36 3.32 6.05
C PHE A 261 12.67 4.10 5.88
N PRO A 262 12.86 4.91 4.82
CA PRO A 262 14.05 5.75 4.70
C PRO A 262 14.23 6.74 5.86
N PHE A 263 13.13 7.24 6.45
CA PHE A 263 13.19 8.13 7.63
C PHE A 263 13.43 7.36 8.93
N ILE A 264 12.86 6.17 9.08
CA ILE A 264 13.13 5.29 10.22
C ILE A 264 14.61 4.89 10.20
N GLY A 265 15.14 4.47 9.04
CA GLY A 265 16.55 4.18 8.85
C GLY A 265 17.47 5.33 9.25
N LEU A 266 17.13 6.56 8.85
CA LEU A 266 17.88 7.74 9.28
C LEU A 266 17.84 7.97 10.80
N GLN A 267 16.76 7.58 11.48
CA GLN A 267 16.66 7.65 12.93
C GLN A 267 17.51 6.55 13.60
N LEU A 268 17.45 5.32 13.08
CA LEU A 268 18.19 4.17 13.62
C LEU A 268 19.71 4.33 13.48
N ARG A 269 20.19 4.87 12.35
CA ARG A 269 21.63 5.06 12.11
C ARG A 269 22.27 6.21 12.89
N GLY A 270 21.50 7.07 13.54
CA GLY A 270 22.04 8.22 14.26
C GLY A 270 22.57 9.35 13.36
N GLY A 271 23.32 10.27 13.97
CA GLY A 271 23.94 11.42 13.31
C GLY A 271 23.07 12.68 13.23
N PRO A 272 23.54 13.76 12.56
CA PRO A 272 22.90 15.09 12.60
C PRO A 272 21.46 15.14 12.07
N ASN A 273 21.04 14.12 11.31
CA ASN A 273 19.71 14.01 10.72
C ASN A 273 18.79 12.99 11.43
N ALA A 274 19.27 12.35 12.51
CA ALA A 274 18.52 11.39 13.32
C ALA A 274 17.57 12.11 14.29
N LYS A 275 16.51 12.68 13.72
CA LYS A 275 15.41 13.22 14.51
C LYS A 275 14.38 12.13 14.77
N LYS A 276 13.94 12.01 16.03
CA LYS A 276 12.80 11.17 16.39
C LYS A 276 11.57 11.67 15.65
N ARG A 277 10.88 10.76 14.95
CA ARG A 277 9.66 11.06 14.19
C ARG A 277 8.52 10.20 14.71
N ARG A 278 7.32 10.76 14.75
CA ARG A 278 6.12 10.00 15.07
C ARG A 278 5.48 9.51 13.78
N ILE A 279 5.35 8.20 13.63
CA ILE A 279 4.82 7.57 12.41
C ILE A 279 3.56 6.83 12.82
N VAL A 280 2.43 7.15 12.18
CA VAL A 280 1.11 6.62 12.52
C VAL A 280 0.49 5.97 11.28
N ALA A 281 0.50 4.65 11.24
CA ALA A 281 -0.22 3.87 10.24
C ALA A 281 -1.74 4.00 10.46
N ILE A 282 -2.47 4.35 9.40
CA ILE A 282 -3.94 4.44 9.42
C ILE A 282 -4.53 3.30 8.62
N GLU A 283 -5.48 2.57 9.18
CA GLU A 283 -6.15 1.46 8.51
C GLU A 283 -7.67 1.51 8.78
N PRO A 284 -8.50 0.80 7.99
CA PRO A 284 -9.93 0.78 8.26
C PRO A 284 -10.22 -0.01 9.54
N SER A 285 -11.08 0.53 10.41
CA SER A 285 -11.57 -0.20 11.58
C SER A 285 -12.28 -1.51 11.23
N ALA A 286 -12.79 -1.64 10.00
CA ALA A 286 -13.42 -2.87 9.48
C ALA A 286 -12.42 -3.99 9.15
N CYS A 287 -11.15 -3.65 8.87
CA CYS A 287 -10.07 -4.63 8.62
C CYS A 287 -8.79 -4.19 9.38
N PRO A 288 -8.81 -4.22 10.73
CA PRO A 288 -7.81 -3.59 11.59
C PRO A 288 -6.59 -4.50 11.82
N SER A 289 -5.96 -4.96 10.74
CA SER A 289 -4.85 -5.93 10.80
C SER A 289 -3.71 -5.47 11.70
N LEU A 290 -3.23 -4.24 11.57
CA LEU A 290 -2.03 -3.77 12.27
C LEU A 290 -2.32 -3.24 13.67
N SER A 291 -3.48 -2.62 13.89
CA SER A 291 -3.88 -2.01 15.15
C SER A 291 -4.51 -2.98 16.13
N ARG A 292 -5.17 -4.06 15.66
CA ARG A 292 -5.84 -5.05 16.50
C ARG A 292 -5.53 -6.51 16.16
N GLY A 293 -4.92 -6.80 15.01
CA GLY A 293 -4.56 -8.16 14.64
C GLY A 293 -3.43 -8.72 15.51
N GLN A 294 -3.33 -10.05 15.53
CA GLN A 294 -2.32 -10.77 16.29
C GLN A 294 -1.00 -10.80 15.52
N TYR A 295 0.13 -10.66 16.21
CA TYR A 295 1.46 -10.83 15.61
C TYR A 295 1.87 -12.31 15.58
N ALA A 296 1.51 -13.01 14.51
CA ALA A 296 1.64 -14.46 14.37
C ALA A 296 2.28 -14.85 13.03
N TYR A 297 2.70 -16.10 12.89
CA TYR A 297 2.94 -16.67 11.57
C TYR A 297 1.59 -17.03 10.96
N ASP A 298 1.35 -16.61 9.73
CA ASP A 298 0.11 -16.88 9.01
C ASP A 298 0.38 -16.89 7.51
N PHE A 299 -0.53 -17.50 6.76
CA PHE A 299 -0.46 -17.63 5.32
C PHE A 299 -0.80 -16.32 4.62
N GLY A 300 -0.15 -16.07 3.50
CA GLY A 300 -0.45 -14.93 2.63
C GLY A 300 -1.73 -15.11 1.80
N ASP A 301 -2.24 -16.34 1.71
CA ASP A 301 -3.38 -16.73 0.90
C ASP A 301 -4.32 -17.66 1.66
N THR A 302 -5.54 -17.82 1.16
CA THR A 302 -6.57 -18.61 1.84
C THR A 302 -6.34 -20.11 1.66
N ALA A 303 -5.70 -20.54 0.56
CA ALA A 303 -5.42 -21.95 0.26
C ALA A 303 -4.10 -22.46 0.85
N HIS A 304 -3.39 -21.64 1.62
CA HIS A 304 -2.16 -22.00 2.33
C HIS A 304 -1.05 -22.49 1.37
N LEU A 305 -1.03 -21.95 0.15
CA LEU A 305 -0.01 -22.25 -0.87
C LEU A 305 1.23 -21.38 -0.72
N THR A 306 1.08 -20.20 -0.13
CA THR A 306 2.18 -19.28 0.11
C THR A 306 2.97 -19.65 1.37
N PRO A 307 4.23 -19.21 1.48
CA PRO A 307 4.97 -19.21 2.74
C PRO A 307 4.19 -18.63 3.92
N LEU A 308 4.43 -19.17 5.13
CA LEU A 308 4.01 -18.48 6.34
C LEU A 308 4.98 -17.33 6.60
N VAL A 309 4.44 -16.15 6.85
CA VAL A 309 5.24 -14.97 7.18
C VAL A 309 4.87 -14.45 8.56
N LYS A 310 5.85 -13.96 9.33
CA LYS A 310 5.58 -13.35 10.63
C LYS A 310 4.98 -11.96 10.43
N MET A 311 3.69 -11.81 10.69
CA MET A 311 2.97 -10.56 10.46
C MET A 311 1.84 -10.32 11.46
N HIS A 312 1.38 -9.07 11.52
CA HIS A 312 0.07 -8.80 12.08
C HIS A 312 -1.01 -9.32 11.15
N THR A 313 -1.94 -10.12 11.68
CA THR A 313 -2.98 -10.78 10.90
C THR A 313 -4.32 -10.81 11.62
N LEU A 314 -5.40 -10.87 10.83
CA LEU A 314 -6.76 -11.17 11.27
C LEU A 314 -7.14 -12.65 11.04
N GLY A 315 -6.22 -13.46 10.50
CA GLY A 315 -6.45 -14.82 10.03
C GLY A 315 -6.61 -14.90 8.52
N SER A 316 -5.98 -15.88 7.86
CA SER A 316 -6.02 -16.11 6.40
C SER A 316 -7.41 -16.49 5.85
N ASP A 317 -8.35 -16.81 6.73
CA ASP A 317 -9.77 -17.06 6.49
C ASP A 317 -10.67 -15.84 6.77
N PHE A 318 -10.10 -14.72 7.24
CA PHE A 318 -10.87 -13.52 7.57
C PHE A 318 -11.66 -12.97 6.37
N THR A 319 -12.95 -12.72 6.59
CA THR A 319 -13.84 -12.14 5.59
C THR A 319 -14.18 -10.68 5.94
N PRO A 320 -13.82 -9.71 5.09
CA PRO A 320 -14.22 -8.33 5.28
C PRO A 320 -15.74 -8.17 5.29
N PRO A 321 -16.30 -7.25 6.11
CA PRO A 321 -17.73 -6.96 6.08
C PRO A 321 -18.21 -6.53 4.68
N GLY A 322 -19.34 -7.07 4.20
CA GLY A 322 -19.85 -6.79 2.84
C GLY A 322 -20.16 -5.31 2.56
N LEU A 323 -20.52 -4.54 3.60
CA LEU A 323 -20.77 -3.09 3.53
C LEU A 323 -19.49 -2.23 3.52
N HIS A 324 -18.30 -2.83 3.64
CA HIS A 324 -17.05 -2.09 3.70
C HIS A 324 -16.58 -1.66 2.31
N ALA A 325 -16.74 -0.37 1.99
CA ALA A 325 -16.38 0.20 0.69
C ALA A 325 -14.98 0.85 0.69
N GLY A 326 -14.36 1.09 1.85
CA GLY A 326 -13.09 1.81 1.99
C GLY A 326 -11.83 1.11 1.45
N GLY A 327 -11.96 -0.06 0.82
CA GLY A 327 -10.82 -0.86 0.33
C GLY A 327 -9.99 -1.47 1.46
N LEU A 328 -8.70 -1.74 1.23
CA LEU A 328 -7.77 -2.29 2.24
C LEU A 328 -8.32 -3.53 2.97
N ARG A 329 -8.74 -4.53 2.20
CA ARG A 329 -9.46 -5.72 2.67
C ARG A 329 -8.59 -6.93 3.03
N TYR A 330 -7.29 -6.89 2.74
CA TYR A 330 -6.39 -8.01 2.99
C TYR A 330 -6.18 -8.23 4.51
N HIS A 331 -6.20 -9.48 4.96
CA HIS A 331 -6.21 -9.88 6.37
C HIS A 331 -4.89 -9.56 7.10
N GLY A 332 -3.78 -9.69 6.37
CA GLY A 332 -2.44 -9.52 6.90
C GLY A 332 -1.84 -8.13 6.69
N MET A 333 -0.70 -7.92 7.34
CA MET A 333 0.18 -6.77 7.13
C MET A 333 1.57 -7.20 6.63
N ALA A 334 2.29 -6.30 5.95
CA ALA A 334 3.66 -6.59 5.55
C ALA A 334 4.54 -6.97 6.77
N PRO A 335 5.37 -8.04 6.70
CA PRO A 335 6.21 -8.47 7.81
C PRO A 335 7.10 -7.37 8.35
N LEU A 336 7.78 -6.60 7.48
CA LEU A 336 8.62 -5.49 7.92
C LEU A 336 7.85 -4.33 8.57
N VAL A 337 6.62 -4.05 8.12
CA VAL A 337 5.77 -3.03 8.77
C VAL A 337 5.30 -3.54 10.13
N SER A 338 4.94 -4.82 10.22
CA SER A 338 4.55 -5.48 11.46
C SER A 338 5.70 -5.45 12.48
N HIS A 339 6.89 -5.86 12.04
CA HIS A 339 8.09 -5.88 12.85
C HIS A 339 8.52 -4.48 13.29
N ALA A 340 8.41 -3.47 12.40
CA ALA A 340 8.66 -2.09 12.77
C ALA A 340 7.66 -1.56 13.83
N LYS A 341 6.40 -2.02 13.83
CA LYS A 341 5.44 -1.72 14.90
C LYS A 341 5.87 -2.39 16.22
N GLU A 342 6.24 -3.67 16.19
CA GLU A 342 6.67 -4.40 17.40
C GLU A 342 7.94 -3.82 18.03
N LEU A 343 8.84 -3.26 17.21
CA LEU A 343 10.01 -2.51 17.67
C LEU A 343 9.69 -1.09 18.15
N GLY A 344 8.41 -0.68 18.19
CA GLY A 344 7.98 0.65 18.64
C GLY A 344 8.35 1.79 17.68
N LEU A 345 8.65 1.49 16.42
CA LEU A 345 9.03 2.48 15.41
C LEU A 345 7.81 3.09 14.69
N ILE A 346 6.66 2.40 14.75
CA ILE A 346 5.41 2.78 14.10
C ILE A 346 4.24 2.58 15.07
N GLU A 347 3.34 3.56 15.15
CA GLU A 347 2.03 3.43 15.79
C GLU A 347 0.96 3.04 14.77
N ALA A 348 -0.13 2.41 15.19
CA ALA A 348 -1.25 2.07 14.30
C ALA A 348 -2.60 2.54 14.86
N ARG A 349 -3.50 3.01 13.99
CA ARG A 349 -4.85 3.44 14.35
C ARG A 349 -5.88 3.00 13.31
N GLY A 350 -6.96 2.39 13.79
CA GLY A 350 -8.16 2.12 12.99
C GLY A 350 -9.06 3.36 12.87
N VAL A 351 -9.58 3.62 11.67
CA VAL A 351 -10.55 4.70 11.40
C VAL A 351 -11.78 4.15 10.70
N HIS A 352 -12.97 4.63 11.09
CA HIS A 352 -14.23 4.24 10.46
C HIS A 352 -14.36 4.82 9.05
N GLN A 353 -14.91 4.03 8.12
CA GLN A 353 -15.05 4.46 6.72
C GLN A 353 -15.90 5.73 6.54
N THR A 354 -16.92 5.93 7.40
CA THR A 354 -17.77 7.12 7.38
C THR A 354 -16.96 8.39 7.64
N ALA A 355 -16.10 8.38 8.67
CA ALA A 355 -15.21 9.49 8.96
C ALA A 355 -14.21 9.75 7.82
N CYS A 356 -13.75 8.70 7.13
CA CYS A 356 -12.90 8.84 5.94
C CYS A 356 -13.65 9.49 4.77
N PHE A 357 -14.91 9.10 4.53
CA PHE A 357 -15.74 9.66 3.46
C PHE A 357 -16.12 11.12 3.73
N GLU A 358 -16.51 11.45 4.96
CA GLU A 358 -16.76 12.84 5.37
C GLU A 358 -15.54 13.74 5.14
N ALA A 359 -14.35 13.26 5.50
CA ALA A 359 -13.11 13.96 5.19
C ALA A 359 -12.85 14.07 3.68
N GLY A 360 -13.25 13.03 2.95
CA GLY A 360 -13.24 12.94 1.49
C GLY A 360 -14.09 13.99 0.80
N ASP A 361 -15.22 14.38 1.37
CA ASP A 361 -16.09 15.42 0.81
C ASP A 361 -15.59 16.84 1.11
N VAL A 362 -14.99 17.02 2.28
CA VAL A 362 -14.48 18.31 2.74
C VAL A 362 -13.28 18.78 1.90
N CYS A 363 -12.44 17.87 1.41
CA CYS A 363 -11.21 18.21 0.69
C CYS A 363 -11.44 18.77 -0.74
N PRO A 364 -12.30 18.19 -1.60
CA PRO A 364 -12.54 18.64 -2.98
C PRO A 364 -13.47 19.84 -3.10
N GLN A 365 -14.54 19.92 -2.30
CA GLN A 365 -15.63 20.90 -2.48
C GLN A 365 -15.20 22.37 -2.35
N ARG A 366 -14.03 22.65 -1.78
CA ARG A 366 -13.46 24.00 -1.67
C ARG A 366 -12.02 24.09 -2.21
N GLY A 367 -11.64 23.08 -3.01
CA GLY A 367 -10.26 22.65 -3.20
C GLY A 367 -9.65 22.74 -4.61
N HIS A 368 -10.28 23.24 -5.67
CA HIS A 368 -9.56 23.56 -6.93
C HIS A 368 -10.42 24.42 -7.88
N ARG A 369 -9.99 25.66 -8.14
CA ARG A 369 -10.21 26.38 -9.39
C ARG A 369 -8.84 26.85 -9.85
N SER A 370 -8.20 26.07 -10.70
CA SER A 370 -6.98 26.47 -11.38
C SER A 370 -7.35 27.50 -12.45
N ARG A 371 -6.71 28.67 -12.45
CA ARG A 371 -6.70 29.56 -13.62
C ARG A 371 -5.83 28.89 -14.70
N ALA A 372 -6.43 28.03 -15.50
CA ALA A 372 -6.00 27.64 -16.84
C ALA A 372 -7.21 26.96 -17.50
N GLY A 373 -7.63 27.47 -18.64
CA GLY A 373 -8.96 27.24 -19.20
C GLY A 373 -9.26 25.79 -19.57
N SER A 374 -10.44 25.34 -19.17
CA SER A 374 -11.40 24.64 -20.04
C SER A 374 -12.80 24.93 -19.48
N HIS A 375 -13.76 25.09 -20.40
CA HIS A 375 -14.83 26.09 -20.37
C HIS A 375 -15.98 25.94 -19.34
N PRO A 376 -16.73 27.04 -19.11
CA PRO A 376 -17.80 27.16 -18.11
C PRO A 376 -19.19 26.82 -18.70
N ARG A 377 -20.13 26.36 -17.86
CA ARG A 377 -21.56 26.68 -18.06
C ARG A 377 -22.20 27.15 -16.75
N HIS A 378 -23.10 28.12 -16.94
CA HIS A 378 -23.50 29.21 -16.04
C HIS A 378 -24.78 28.85 -15.21
N PRO A 379 -25.43 29.77 -14.45
CA PRO A 379 -25.83 29.52 -13.06
C PRO A 379 -27.35 29.62 -12.81
N ARG A 380 -27.81 29.35 -11.58
CA ARG A 380 -28.74 30.20 -10.79
C ARG A 380 -29.11 29.55 -9.44
N CYS A 381 -29.14 30.38 -8.40
CA CYS A 381 -29.75 30.14 -7.09
C CYS A 381 -31.29 30.12 -7.19
N HIS A 382 -31.97 29.23 -6.45
CA HIS A 382 -32.87 29.54 -5.31
C HIS A 382 -33.85 28.39 -4.95
N ARG A 383 -33.95 28.14 -3.63
CA ARG A 383 -35.11 27.71 -2.80
C ARG A 383 -35.88 26.38 -3.06
N ARG A 384 -35.99 25.65 -1.93
CA ARG A 384 -37.11 24.83 -1.36
C ARG A 384 -37.48 23.47 -2.00
N GLY A 385 -37.47 22.45 -1.13
CA GLY A 385 -38.50 21.39 -1.05
C GLY A 385 -38.32 20.14 -1.92
N PRO A 386 -38.91 18.99 -1.53
CA PRO A 386 -38.30 17.66 -1.68
C PRO A 386 -38.90 16.79 -2.78
N ALA A 387 -38.09 15.89 -3.37
CA ALA A 387 -38.44 14.50 -3.74
C ALA A 387 -37.42 13.88 -4.73
N LEU A 388 -37.01 12.65 -4.38
CA LEU A 388 -36.84 11.44 -5.19
C LEU A 388 -35.98 11.41 -6.48
N GLN A 389 -35.07 10.41 -6.43
CA GLN A 389 -34.59 9.51 -7.49
C GLN A 389 -33.80 10.08 -8.69
N GLY A 390 -32.66 9.44 -8.93
CA GLY A 390 -31.95 9.51 -10.22
C GLY A 390 -30.43 9.51 -10.03
N GLY A 391 -29.81 8.35 -10.25
CA GLY A 391 -28.43 8.06 -9.93
C GLY A 391 -27.38 9.04 -10.48
N ARG A 392 -26.29 9.17 -9.73
CA ARG A 392 -25.03 9.71 -10.24
C ARG A 392 -23.86 8.89 -9.72
N GLN A 393 -23.11 8.36 -10.69
CA GLN A 393 -21.79 7.74 -10.53
C GLN A 393 -20.85 8.68 -9.77
N GLU A 394 -20.41 8.26 -8.59
CA GLU A 394 -19.32 8.90 -7.86
C GLU A 394 -17.98 8.37 -8.34
N ARG A 395 -17.06 9.30 -8.60
CA ARG A 395 -15.69 9.01 -9.04
C ARG A 395 -14.81 8.77 -7.82
N ASP A 396 -14.26 7.55 -7.73
CA ASP A 396 -13.33 7.13 -6.67
C ASP A 396 -12.01 7.95 -6.72
N HIS A 397 -11.81 8.82 -5.72
CA HIS A 397 -10.49 9.38 -5.39
C HIS A 397 -10.19 9.14 -3.90
N PRO A 398 -9.03 8.53 -3.54
CA PRO A 398 -8.70 8.30 -2.15
C PRO A 398 -8.22 9.59 -1.46
N VAL A 399 -8.90 10.01 -0.40
CA VAL A 399 -8.62 11.21 0.39
C VAL A 399 -8.29 10.84 1.86
N LEU A 400 -7.39 11.62 2.47
CA LEU A 400 -6.91 11.49 3.85
C LEU A 400 -8.02 11.78 4.88
N PRO A 401 -8.09 11.05 6.01
CA PRO A 401 -9.11 11.30 7.04
C PRO A 401 -8.73 12.51 7.90
N VAL A 402 -9.63 13.50 7.96
CA VAL A 402 -9.70 14.51 9.02
C VAL A 402 -11.18 14.68 9.36
N GLY A 403 -11.59 14.13 10.50
CA GLY A 403 -13.00 14.16 10.94
C GLY A 403 -13.44 15.55 11.43
N PRO A 404 -14.72 15.90 11.32
CA PRO A 404 -15.27 17.15 11.84
C PRO A 404 -16.02 16.92 13.17
N ARG A 405 -15.59 17.58 14.25
CA ARG A 405 -16.45 18.26 15.24
C ARG A 405 -15.60 18.83 16.38
N PRO A 406 -16.01 19.96 16.97
CA PRO A 406 -15.16 20.74 17.86
C PRO A 406 -15.09 20.06 19.22
N LEU A 407 -13.95 19.45 19.54
CA LEU A 407 -13.65 19.15 20.93
C LEU A 407 -13.46 20.49 21.63
N ARG A 408 -14.43 20.81 22.50
CA ARG A 408 -14.31 21.86 23.51
C ARG A 408 -12.99 21.66 24.24
N HIS A 409 -12.21 22.74 24.28
CA HIS A 409 -11.17 23.20 25.20
C HIS A 409 -10.42 22.32 26.23
N ASP A 410 -10.58 21.00 26.30
CA ASP A 410 -10.03 20.19 27.41
C ASP A 410 -8.92 19.19 27.00
N PHE A 411 -8.37 19.28 25.79
CA PHE A 411 -7.31 18.36 25.33
C PHE A 411 -5.87 18.80 25.69
N LEU A 412 -5.70 19.86 26.50
CA LEU A 412 -4.38 20.45 26.83
C LEU A 412 -4.05 20.57 28.33
N HIS A 413 -4.88 20.07 29.26
CA HIS A 413 -4.66 20.24 30.70
C HIS A 413 -4.50 18.92 31.50
N GLN A 414 -3.86 17.91 30.94
CA GLN A 414 -3.34 16.79 31.73
C GLN A 414 -1.84 16.59 31.48
N LEU A 415 -1.06 17.57 31.94
CA LEU A 415 0.37 17.44 32.20
C LEU A 415 0.61 18.12 33.55
N PRO A 416 1.17 17.43 34.57
CA PRO A 416 1.66 18.12 35.75
C PRO A 416 2.97 18.84 35.40
N VAL A 417 2.90 20.17 35.34
CA VAL A 417 4.03 21.10 35.51
C VAL A 417 3.76 21.73 36.87
N GLY A 418 4.57 21.71 37.91
CA GLY A 418 5.94 21.29 38.18
C GLY A 418 6.31 22.06 39.46
N GLN A 419 7.07 21.49 40.39
CA GLN A 419 7.77 22.30 41.38
C GLN A 419 9.21 21.79 41.49
N ALA A 420 10.10 22.70 41.11
CA ALA A 420 11.52 22.61 41.32
C ALA A 420 11.79 22.96 42.79
N ASP A 421 12.51 22.09 43.48
CA ASP A 421 13.33 22.49 44.63
C ASP A 421 14.79 22.17 44.32
N ARG A 422 15.63 23.19 44.53
CA ARG A 422 17.07 23.20 44.34
C ARG A 422 17.79 22.54 45.52
N PRO A 423 19.08 22.17 45.37
CA PRO A 423 19.77 21.24 46.24
C PRO A 423 20.41 21.93 47.46
N THR A 424 20.49 21.21 48.58
CA THR A 424 21.44 21.50 49.67
C THR A 424 22.01 20.22 50.26
N LEU A 425 23.31 20.05 50.05
CA LEU A 425 24.34 19.50 50.95
C LEU A 425 23.85 18.78 52.22
N ARG A 426 24.04 17.46 52.29
CA ARG A 426 25.05 16.76 53.10
C ARG A 426 25.08 15.27 52.78
#